data_AF-A0A259SJF1-F1
#
_entry.id   AF-A0A259SJF1-F1
#
_cell.length_a   1.000
_cell.length_b   1.000
_cell.length_c   1.000
_cell.angle_alpha   90.00
_cell.angle_beta   90.00
_cell.angle_gamma   90.00
#
_symmetry.space_group_name_H-M   'P 1'
#
loop_
_entity.id
_entity.type
_entity.pdbx_description
1 polymer ?
#
loop_
_entity_poly.entity_id
_entity_poly.type
_entity_poly.pdbx_seq_one_letter_code
_entity_poly.pdbx_strand_id
1 'polypeptide(L)'
;MTDLSTYFAGFAFEGNRLRVQNEQALGRIRREQFSASSFNDVAQCPTMFAAKSVLPRVQSPLEPAPLGNVAHTAEENFYGLASAERTPEALTDFVRQAAREHADKHKAFKHPNLFKTVYDTVLPWAHGIFALEDPTTVDVHGTELKIEGVKLSNGVPFVGFVDRTDRIEGDPKRLIIRDYKFGKTVRPPSHHYSSQMRLYHDAIEVTLGISAEQATLLWPRQGKVVRADLSENAKRKTLVEFRREFDNMNAYADGGAFPTKPSNLCGWCPLANICPAARITSQNAIGHAAEMPSVEDLAIGLDDRAHSLLVGRLERTGQAVPVAARTATLRMNIPTEHTVEPSKEPAMSNAPVPFPANKWAAKAALRVADAAAVHLSIHQQPIDRGTVSALARVLASVVERSAREAFVGGFDWTFDSATEATTIVISTLRGNPAPFGQGTTAWTAWAEHLTALSVLKLQSGVYVMNEGNTEGAIAHLASTTVAVLPGAAEAA
;
A
#
# COMPACT_ATOMS: atom_id res chain seq x y z
N MET A 1 -14.53 1.53 -30.84
CA MET A 1 -14.49 1.72 -29.37
C MET A 1 -13.81 0.50 -28.80
N THR A 2 -12.83 0.69 -27.92
CA THR A 2 -12.17 -0.41 -27.23
C THR A 2 -13.19 -1.04 -26.28
N ASP A 3 -13.44 -2.34 -26.43
CA ASP A 3 -14.33 -3.07 -25.52
C ASP A 3 -13.67 -3.17 -24.14
N LEU A 4 -14.10 -2.33 -23.21
CA LEU A 4 -13.53 -2.22 -21.86
C LEU A 4 -13.85 -3.45 -21.00
N SER A 5 -14.94 -4.18 -21.31
CA SER A 5 -15.40 -5.34 -20.54
C SER A 5 -14.33 -6.45 -20.47
N THR A 6 -13.55 -6.61 -21.54
CA THR A 6 -12.48 -7.61 -21.62
C THR A 6 -11.37 -7.39 -20.59
N TYR A 7 -11.09 -6.13 -20.21
CA TYR A 7 -10.07 -5.78 -19.21
C TYR A 7 -10.51 -6.04 -17.78
N PHE A 8 -11.82 -6.17 -17.56
CA PHE A 8 -12.44 -6.43 -16.26
C PHE A 8 -13.01 -7.84 -16.15
N ALA A 9 -12.69 -8.73 -17.09
CA ALA A 9 -13.05 -10.14 -16.97
C ALA A 9 -12.51 -10.72 -15.65
N GLY A 10 -13.40 -11.27 -14.82
CA GLY A 10 -13.07 -11.81 -13.49
C GLY A 10 -13.04 -10.76 -12.36
N PHE A 11 -13.59 -9.56 -12.57
CA PHE A 11 -13.75 -8.52 -11.55
C PHE A 11 -15.19 -8.52 -11.02
N ALA A 12 -15.36 -8.37 -9.71
CA ALA A 12 -16.66 -8.18 -9.08
C ALA A 12 -16.57 -7.35 -7.80
N PHE A 13 -17.61 -6.61 -7.42
CA PHE A 13 -17.70 -6.05 -6.07
C PHE A 13 -18.41 -7.02 -5.13
N GLU A 14 -17.77 -7.30 -4.00
CA GLU A 14 -18.34 -7.98 -2.83
C GLU A 14 -18.54 -6.92 -1.73
N GLY A 15 -19.77 -6.42 -1.58
CA GLY A 15 -20.08 -5.23 -0.80
C GLY A 15 -19.24 -4.01 -1.22
N ASN A 16 -18.29 -3.60 -0.36
CA ASN A 16 -17.40 -2.44 -0.58
C ASN A 16 -15.97 -2.83 -1.00
N ARG A 17 -15.74 -4.06 -1.44
CA ARG A 17 -14.41 -4.53 -1.87
C ARG A 17 -14.48 -5.00 -3.31
N LEU A 18 -13.47 -4.64 -4.09
CA LEU A 18 -13.30 -5.18 -5.44
C LEU A 18 -12.56 -6.51 -5.33
N ARG A 19 -13.17 -7.57 -5.84
CA ARG A 19 -12.60 -8.89 -6.03
C ARG A 19 -12.06 -9.05 -7.44
N VAL A 20 -10.89 -9.66 -7.55
CA VAL A 20 -10.25 -9.96 -8.83
C VAL A 20 -9.79 -11.41 -8.79
N GLN A 21 -10.33 -12.23 -9.70
CA GLN A 21 -9.97 -13.64 -9.84
C GLN A 21 -9.06 -13.90 -11.05
N ASN A 22 -8.95 -12.93 -11.95
CA ASN A 22 -8.12 -13.04 -13.13
C ASN A 22 -6.63 -12.92 -12.76
N GLU A 23 -5.89 -14.02 -12.87
CA GLU A 23 -4.47 -14.08 -12.50
C GLU A 23 -3.59 -13.13 -13.32
N GLN A 24 -3.90 -12.94 -14.61
CA GLN A 24 -3.17 -12.00 -15.46
C GLN A 24 -3.38 -10.56 -15.00
N ALA A 25 -4.61 -10.20 -14.62
CA ALA A 25 -4.91 -8.90 -14.03
C ALA A 25 -4.17 -8.73 -12.69
N LEU A 26 -4.19 -9.75 -11.82
CA LEU A 26 -3.48 -9.74 -10.55
C LEU A 26 -1.97 -9.55 -10.72
N GLY A 27 -1.36 -10.21 -11.71
CA GLY A 27 0.06 -10.02 -12.05
C GLY A 27 0.39 -8.59 -12.47
N ARG A 28 -0.52 -7.91 -13.20
CA ARG A 28 -0.35 -6.49 -13.58
C ARG A 28 -0.56 -5.52 -12.42
N ILE A 29 -1.40 -5.90 -11.46
CA ILE A 29 -1.74 -5.09 -10.29
C ILE A 29 -0.62 -5.20 -9.25
N ARG A 30 -0.08 -6.40 -9.03
CA ARG A 30 1.08 -6.70 -8.17
C ARG A 30 2.30 -5.87 -8.60
N ARG A 31 3.13 -5.49 -7.64
CA ARG A 31 4.29 -4.61 -7.88
C ARG A 31 5.58 -5.21 -7.34
N GLU A 32 6.51 -5.47 -8.24
CA GLU A 32 7.90 -5.81 -7.91
C GLU A 32 8.68 -4.58 -7.45
N GLN A 33 8.39 -3.43 -8.06
CA GLN A 33 8.94 -2.12 -7.73
C GLN A 33 7.82 -1.11 -7.55
N PHE A 34 8.04 -0.11 -6.70
CA PHE A 34 7.04 0.88 -6.35
C PHE A 34 7.52 2.28 -6.72
N SER A 35 6.64 3.06 -7.33
CA SER A 35 6.90 4.45 -7.67
C SER A 35 6.15 5.40 -6.76
N ALA A 36 6.59 6.66 -6.66
CA ALA A 36 5.89 7.68 -5.89
C ALA A 36 4.42 7.88 -6.38
N SER A 37 4.19 7.80 -7.69
CA SER A 37 2.83 7.85 -8.25
C SER A 37 1.99 6.64 -7.85
N SER A 38 2.54 5.43 -7.92
CA SER A 38 1.83 4.22 -7.50
C SER A 38 1.51 4.25 -6.01
N PHE A 39 2.46 4.71 -5.19
CA PHE A 39 2.24 4.94 -3.76
C PHE A 39 1.06 5.86 -3.49
N ASN A 40 1.01 7.02 -4.15
CA ASN A 40 -0.08 7.96 -3.97
C ASN A 40 -1.43 7.38 -4.42
N ASP A 41 -1.48 6.65 -5.54
CA ASP A 41 -2.72 6.03 -6.03
C ASP A 41 -3.21 4.91 -5.07
N VAL A 42 -2.33 4.05 -4.57
CA VAL A 42 -2.66 2.99 -3.60
C VAL A 42 -3.12 3.58 -2.27
N ALA A 43 -2.38 4.57 -1.77
CA ALA A 43 -2.73 5.28 -0.54
C ALA A 43 -4.12 5.90 -0.66
N GLN A 44 -4.42 6.52 -1.81
CA GLN A 44 -5.72 7.12 -2.12
C GLN A 44 -6.83 6.06 -2.18
N CYS A 45 -6.71 5.02 -3.00
CA CYS A 45 -7.69 3.94 -3.09
C CYS A 45 -7.13 2.71 -3.84
N PRO A 46 -6.91 1.57 -3.16
CA PRO A 46 -6.42 0.34 -3.78
C PRO A 46 -7.31 -0.17 -4.93
N THR A 47 -8.64 -0.08 -4.79
CA THR A 47 -9.59 -0.44 -5.86
C THR A 47 -9.39 0.41 -7.13
N MET A 48 -9.15 1.72 -6.97
CA MET A 48 -8.91 2.61 -8.10
C MET A 48 -7.57 2.28 -8.79
N PHE A 49 -6.53 2.01 -8.00
CA PHE A 49 -5.23 1.58 -8.53
C PHE A 49 -5.33 0.26 -9.30
N ALA A 50 -6.09 -0.71 -8.79
CA ALA A 50 -6.32 -2.00 -9.44
C ALA A 50 -6.95 -1.81 -10.83
N ALA A 51 -8.01 -0.99 -10.92
CA ALA A 51 -8.66 -0.67 -12.18
C ALA A 51 -7.73 0.05 -13.17
N LYS A 52 -7.00 1.08 -12.72
CA LYS A 52 -6.03 1.80 -13.57
C LYS A 52 -4.91 0.90 -14.09
N SER A 53 -4.55 -0.16 -13.36
CA SER A 53 -3.46 -1.06 -13.73
C SER A 53 -3.82 -1.99 -14.90
N VAL A 54 -5.11 -2.32 -15.06
CA VAL A 54 -5.59 -3.18 -16.16
C VAL A 54 -6.10 -2.41 -17.36
N LEU A 55 -6.66 -1.22 -17.13
CA LEU A 55 -7.19 -0.37 -18.19
C LEU A 55 -6.13 -0.02 -19.24
N PRO A 56 -6.49 0.01 -20.53
CA PRO A 56 -5.61 0.52 -21.56
C PRO A 56 -5.44 2.03 -21.34
N ARG A 57 -4.21 2.51 -21.42
CA ARG A 57 -3.91 3.95 -21.39
C ARG A 57 -4.19 4.54 -22.77
N VAL A 58 -5.45 4.77 -23.09
CA VAL A 58 -5.85 5.58 -24.26
C VAL A 58 -6.33 6.93 -23.72
N GLN A 59 -5.40 7.87 -23.60
CA GLN A 59 -5.71 9.24 -23.20
C GLN A 59 -5.82 10.09 -24.45
N SER A 60 -6.80 11.01 -24.47
CA SER A 60 -6.85 12.02 -25.53
C SER A 60 -5.54 12.82 -25.55
N PRO A 61 -4.95 13.10 -26.72
CA PRO A 61 -3.70 13.87 -26.80
C PRO A 61 -3.81 15.30 -26.23
N LEU A 62 -5.03 15.76 -25.93
CA LEU A 62 -5.32 17.09 -25.36
C LEU A 62 -5.69 17.04 -23.88
N GLU A 63 -5.64 15.87 -23.24
CA GLU A 63 -5.84 15.76 -21.80
C GLU A 63 -4.69 16.37 -21.00
N PRO A 64 -4.91 16.73 -19.71
CA PRO A 64 -3.89 17.36 -18.88
C PRO A 64 -2.58 16.58 -18.77
N ALA A 65 -2.63 15.24 -18.67
CA ALA A 65 -1.43 14.42 -18.51
C ALA A 65 -0.58 14.38 -19.81
N PRO A 66 -1.13 14.07 -21.00
CA PRO A 66 -0.40 14.18 -22.25
C PRO A 66 0.20 15.57 -22.51
N LEU A 67 -0.55 16.64 -22.27
CA LEU A 67 -0.04 18.02 -22.44
C LEU A 67 1.08 18.33 -21.44
N GLY A 68 0.98 17.85 -20.20
CA GLY A 68 2.06 17.93 -19.21
C GLY A 68 3.32 17.26 -19.71
N ASN A 69 3.24 16.03 -20.24
CA ASN A 69 4.41 15.31 -20.76
C ASN A 69 5.14 16.07 -21.88
N VAL A 70 4.40 16.76 -22.77
CA VAL A 70 4.99 17.61 -23.80
C VAL A 70 5.80 18.76 -23.17
N ALA A 71 5.27 19.37 -22.10
CA ALA A 71 5.97 20.43 -21.37
C ALA A 71 7.22 19.91 -20.65
N HIS A 72 7.14 18.76 -19.96
CA HIS A 72 8.29 18.10 -19.33
C HIS A 72 9.37 17.77 -20.37
N THR A 73 8.99 17.19 -21.52
CA THR A 73 9.93 16.86 -22.61
C THR A 73 10.64 18.11 -23.14
N ALA A 74 9.91 19.23 -23.28
CA ALA A 74 10.49 20.48 -23.75
C ALA A 74 11.49 21.05 -22.74
N GLU A 75 11.15 21.08 -21.44
CA GLU A 75 12.03 21.58 -20.39
C GLU A 75 13.24 20.66 -20.16
N GLU A 76 13.07 19.34 -20.22
CA GLU A 76 14.16 18.35 -20.15
C GLU A 76 15.23 18.64 -21.21
N ASN A 77 14.81 18.74 -22.49
CA ASN A 77 15.73 19.01 -23.59
C ASN A 77 16.35 20.41 -23.51
N PHE A 78 15.58 21.40 -23.06
CA PHE A 78 16.07 22.76 -22.86
C PHE A 78 17.16 22.85 -21.77
N TYR A 79 16.97 22.21 -20.62
CA TYR A 79 17.99 22.17 -19.56
C TYR A 79 19.16 21.24 -19.89
N GLY A 80 19.04 20.40 -20.92
CA GLY A 80 20.15 19.65 -21.51
C GLY A 80 21.14 20.50 -22.31
N LEU A 81 20.78 21.74 -22.69
CA LEU A 81 21.70 22.68 -23.33
C LEU A 81 22.75 23.21 -22.35
N ALA A 82 23.88 23.71 -22.88
CA ALA A 82 24.81 24.50 -22.09
C ALA A 82 24.10 25.75 -21.55
N SER A 83 24.48 26.20 -20.36
CA SER A 83 23.74 27.26 -19.65
C SER A 83 23.59 28.55 -20.47
N ALA A 84 24.63 28.96 -21.20
CA ALA A 84 24.61 30.14 -22.06
C ALA A 84 23.67 30.04 -23.29
N GLU A 85 23.28 28.82 -23.68
CA GLU A 85 22.42 28.57 -24.85
C GLU A 85 20.93 28.51 -24.48
N ARG A 86 20.59 28.57 -23.19
CA ARG A 86 19.23 28.44 -22.66
C ARG A 86 18.41 29.73 -22.82
N THR A 87 18.13 30.10 -24.07
CA THR A 87 17.36 31.31 -24.41
C THR A 87 15.86 31.05 -24.58
N PRO A 88 14.99 32.08 -24.53
CA PRO A 88 13.56 31.93 -24.82
C PRO A 88 13.26 31.34 -26.21
N GLU A 89 14.09 31.65 -27.21
CA GLU A 89 13.99 31.10 -28.56
C GLU A 89 14.27 29.60 -28.58
N ALA A 90 15.34 29.17 -27.88
CA ALA A 90 15.66 27.75 -27.75
C ALA A 90 14.52 26.96 -27.08
N LEU A 91 13.95 27.47 -25.99
CA LEU A 91 12.79 26.81 -25.35
C LEU A 91 11.57 26.74 -26.30
N THR A 92 11.32 27.80 -27.07
CA THR A 92 10.25 27.83 -28.08
C THR A 92 10.43 26.73 -29.11
N ASP A 93 11.65 26.50 -29.56
CA ASP A 93 11.97 25.46 -30.54
C ASP A 93 11.79 24.05 -29.96
N PHE A 94 12.18 23.81 -28.70
CA PHE A 94 11.93 22.53 -28.03
C PHE A 94 10.44 22.27 -27.80
N VAL A 95 9.65 23.28 -27.44
CA VAL A 95 8.19 23.14 -27.37
C VAL A 95 7.62 22.79 -28.74
N ARG A 96 8.10 23.43 -29.81
CA ARG A 96 7.68 23.13 -31.19
C ARG A 96 7.99 21.68 -31.56
N GLN A 97 9.18 21.21 -31.23
CA GLN A 97 9.59 19.83 -31.48
C GLN A 97 8.73 18.83 -30.68
N ALA A 98 8.62 19.01 -29.36
CA ALA A 98 7.85 18.11 -28.51
C ALA A 98 6.36 18.06 -28.92
N ALA A 99 5.77 19.21 -29.27
CA ALA A 99 4.40 19.27 -29.78
C ALA A 99 4.24 18.56 -31.13
N ARG A 100 5.24 18.64 -32.02
CA ARG A 100 5.26 17.93 -33.31
C ARG A 100 5.30 16.43 -33.09
N GLU A 101 6.25 15.95 -32.30
CA GLU A 101 6.41 14.52 -31.99
C GLU A 101 5.15 13.95 -31.32
N HIS A 102 4.55 14.70 -30.39
CA HIS A 102 3.29 14.31 -29.75
C HIS A 102 2.14 14.22 -30.74
N ALA A 103 1.97 15.22 -31.61
CA ALA A 103 0.95 15.19 -32.64
C ALA A 103 1.18 14.03 -33.63
N ASP A 104 2.44 13.74 -33.95
CA ASP A 104 2.80 12.65 -34.85
C ASP A 104 2.49 11.27 -34.27
N LYS A 105 2.78 11.08 -32.96
CA LYS A 105 2.40 9.87 -32.21
C LYS A 105 0.88 9.67 -32.13
N HIS A 106 0.09 10.74 -32.26
CA HIS A 106 -1.36 10.73 -32.11
C HIS A 106 -2.13 11.09 -33.40
N LYS A 107 -1.53 10.91 -34.59
CA LYS A 107 -2.19 11.17 -35.90
C LYS A 107 -3.55 10.46 -36.05
N ALA A 108 -3.70 9.30 -35.42
CA ALA A 108 -4.95 8.54 -35.42
C ALA A 108 -6.13 9.29 -34.79
N PHE A 109 -5.89 10.32 -33.96
CA PHE A 109 -6.92 11.06 -33.23
C PHE A 109 -7.72 12.05 -34.09
N LYS A 110 -7.47 12.14 -35.41
CA LYS A 110 -8.22 12.95 -36.41
C LYS A 110 -8.65 14.37 -35.94
N HIS A 111 -7.89 14.98 -35.04
CA HIS A 111 -8.17 16.33 -34.56
C HIS A 111 -7.63 17.35 -35.57
N PRO A 112 -8.44 18.34 -36.00
CA PRO A 112 -7.97 19.38 -36.91
C PRO A 112 -6.81 20.14 -36.27
N ASN A 113 -5.67 20.21 -36.95
CA ASN A 113 -4.49 20.95 -36.49
C ASN A 113 -3.99 20.58 -35.08
N LEU A 114 -4.00 19.29 -34.70
CA LEU A 114 -3.57 18.81 -33.37
C LEU A 114 -2.24 19.43 -32.91
N PHE A 115 -1.23 19.47 -33.79
CA PHE A 115 0.05 20.12 -33.51
C PHE A 115 -0.12 21.56 -33.00
N LYS A 116 -0.89 22.38 -33.72
CA LYS A 116 -1.06 23.79 -33.39
C LYS A 116 -1.76 23.93 -32.03
N THR A 117 -2.80 23.14 -31.78
CA THR A 117 -3.52 23.13 -30.52
C THR A 117 -2.60 22.79 -29.34
N VAL A 118 -1.79 21.73 -29.47
CA VAL A 118 -0.83 21.32 -28.44
C VAL A 118 0.23 22.40 -28.23
N TYR A 119 0.82 22.91 -29.32
CA TYR A 119 1.86 23.95 -29.27
C TYR A 119 1.35 25.22 -28.59
N ASP A 120 0.23 25.79 -29.05
CA ASP A 120 -0.36 27.01 -28.48
C ASP A 120 -0.71 26.83 -27.00
N THR A 121 -1.07 25.61 -26.60
CA THR A 121 -1.43 25.30 -25.21
C THR A 121 -0.20 25.21 -24.32
N VAL A 122 0.85 24.52 -24.76
CA VAL A 122 2.03 24.18 -23.94
C VAL A 122 3.07 25.29 -23.93
N LEU A 123 3.23 26.04 -25.02
CA LEU A 123 4.21 27.13 -25.11
C LEU A 123 4.14 28.12 -23.92
N PRO A 124 2.99 28.70 -23.57
CA PRO A 124 2.92 29.60 -22.41
C PRO A 124 3.16 28.90 -21.08
N TRP A 125 3.01 27.57 -21.00
CA TRP A 125 3.27 26.83 -19.76
C TRP A 125 4.78 26.70 -19.54
N ALA A 126 5.51 26.25 -20.56
CA ALA A 126 6.96 26.10 -20.50
C ALA A 126 7.65 27.47 -20.31
N HIS A 127 7.23 28.50 -21.05
CA HIS A 127 7.79 29.85 -20.91
C HIS A 127 7.62 30.47 -19.51
N GLY A 128 6.68 29.95 -18.71
CA GLY A 128 6.52 30.37 -17.32
C GLY A 128 7.77 30.15 -16.46
N ILE A 129 8.71 29.31 -16.90
CA ILE A 129 9.97 29.04 -16.19
C ILE A 129 10.84 30.30 -16.03
N PHE A 130 10.85 31.20 -17.02
CA PHE A 130 11.64 32.44 -16.99
C PHE A 130 11.14 33.45 -15.94
N ALA A 131 9.92 33.27 -15.43
CA ALA A 131 9.41 34.06 -14.30
C ALA A 131 9.83 33.47 -12.94
N LEU A 132 10.33 32.23 -12.91
CA LEU A 132 10.73 31.53 -11.69
C LEU A 132 12.23 31.61 -11.43
N GLU A 133 13.03 31.56 -12.50
CA GLU A 133 14.49 31.52 -12.44
C GLU A 133 15.11 32.05 -13.73
N ASP A 134 16.41 32.35 -13.69
CA ASP A 134 17.24 32.58 -14.88
C ASP A 134 17.94 31.26 -15.27
N PRO A 135 17.50 30.56 -16.34
CA PRO A 135 18.05 29.26 -16.72
C PRO A 135 19.55 29.28 -17.06
N THR A 136 20.11 30.45 -17.41
CA THR A 136 21.52 30.61 -17.75
C THR A 136 22.44 30.57 -16.53
N THR A 137 21.88 30.76 -15.34
CA THR A 137 22.60 30.72 -14.06
C THR A 137 22.50 29.36 -13.35
N VAL A 138 21.64 28.46 -13.86
CA VAL A 138 21.39 27.15 -13.23
C VAL A 138 22.46 26.14 -13.65
N ASP A 139 23.24 25.66 -12.70
CA ASP A 139 24.14 24.53 -12.90
C ASP A 139 23.39 23.20 -12.74
N VAL A 140 23.07 22.55 -13.85
CA VAL A 140 22.28 21.32 -13.87
C VAL A 140 23.19 20.11 -13.66
N HIS A 141 22.90 19.30 -12.65
CA HIS A 141 23.57 18.01 -12.45
C HIS A 141 23.05 16.95 -13.43
N GLY A 142 21.74 16.90 -13.63
CA GLY A 142 21.10 15.99 -14.58
C GLY A 142 19.60 16.28 -14.72
N THR A 143 19.07 15.95 -15.89
CA THR A 143 17.64 15.96 -16.23
C THR A 143 17.13 14.53 -16.37
N GLU A 144 15.84 14.31 -16.09
CA GLU A 144 15.13 13.03 -16.20
C GLU A 144 15.95 11.86 -15.60
N LEU A 145 16.47 12.06 -14.38
CA LEU A 145 17.31 11.06 -13.72
C LEU A 145 16.46 9.83 -13.41
N LYS A 146 16.65 8.77 -14.20
CA LYS A 146 16.00 7.48 -14.01
C LYS A 146 16.65 6.74 -12.84
N ILE A 147 15.83 6.43 -11.84
CA ILE A 147 16.19 5.56 -10.72
C ILE A 147 15.37 4.28 -10.86
N GLU A 148 16.02 3.14 -11.07
CA GLU A 148 15.36 1.86 -11.30
C GLU A 148 16.09 0.74 -10.55
N GLY A 149 15.33 -0.15 -9.92
CA GLY A 149 15.86 -1.32 -9.23
C GLY A 149 16.60 -1.02 -7.92
N VAL A 150 16.60 0.24 -7.46
CA VAL A 150 17.26 0.65 -6.23
C VAL A 150 16.35 0.35 -5.04
N LYS A 151 16.91 -0.23 -3.97
CA LYS A 151 16.18 -0.36 -2.70
C LYS A 151 16.35 0.92 -1.91
N LEU A 152 15.25 1.58 -1.58
CA LEU A 152 15.25 2.71 -0.65
C LEU A 152 15.76 2.27 0.72
N SER A 153 16.03 3.22 1.60
CA SER A 153 16.52 2.95 2.98
C SER A 153 15.59 2.05 3.81
N ASN A 154 14.30 1.99 3.45
CA ASN A 154 13.29 1.10 4.05
C ASN A 154 13.21 -0.31 3.40
N GLY A 155 14.09 -0.60 2.44
CA GLY A 155 14.21 -1.87 1.72
C GLY A 155 13.22 -2.08 0.56
N VAL A 156 12.32 -1.12 0.27
CA VAL A 156 11.37 -1.24 -0.84
C VAL A 156 12.09 -0.98 -2.17
N PRO A 157 11.95 -1.88 -3.17
CA PRO A 157 12.45 -1.62 -4.51
C PRO A 157 11.69 -0.45 -5.15
N PHE A 158 12.43 0.56 -5.61
CA PHE A 158 11.89 1.81 -6.12
C PHE A 158 12.19 2.02 -7.60
N VAL A 159 11.20 2.60 -8.28
CA VAL A 159 11.34 3.10 -9.65
C VAL A 159 10.77 4.51 -9.74
N GLY A 160 11.52 5.43 -10.32
CA GLY A 160 11.11 6.82 -10.48
C GLY A 160 11.99 7.59 -11.46
N PHE A 161 11.50 8.77 -11.83
CA PHE A 161 12.17 9.71 -12.72
C PHE A 161 12.15 11.06 -12.02
N VAL A 162 13.34 11.64 -11.81
CA VAL A 162 13.49 12.96 -11.20
C VAL A 162 13.71 13.97 -12.32
N ASP A 163 12.76 14.89 -12.51
CA ASP A 163 12.74 15.79 -13.67
C ASP A 163 14.05 16.57 -13.85
N ARG A 164 14.56 17.19 -12.77
CA ARG A 164 15.84 17.90 -12.79
C ARG A 164 16.51 17.91 -11.41
N THR A 165 17.82 17.80 -11.39
CA THR A 165 18.65 18.03 -10.21
C THR A 165 19.69 19.11 -10.51
N ASP A 166 19.82 20.07 -9.60
CA ASP A 166 20.75 21.20 -9.75
C ASP A 166 21.92 21.03 -8.77
N ARG A 167 23.13 21.43 -9.18
CA ARG A 167 24.28 21.53 -8.29
C ARG A 167 24.17 22.78 -7.42
N ILE A 168 24.81 22.71 -6.26
CA ILE A 168 24.91 23.85 -5.36
C ILE A 168 26.31 24.44 -5.50
N GLU A 169 26.37 25.75 -5.75
CA GLU A 169 27.65 26.45 -5.89
C GLU A 169 28.51 26.23 -4.63
N GLY A 170 29.74 25.76 -4.83
CA GLY A 170 30.68 25.49 -3.75
C GLY A 170 30.48 24.18 -2.98
N ASP A 171 29.43 23.39 -3.25
CA ASP A 171 29.21 22.10 -2.60
C ASP A 171 28.92 20.97 -3.61
N PRO A 172 29.96 20.24 -4.08
CA PRO A 172 29.79 19.16 -5.04
C PRO A 172 29.10 17.92 -4.44
N LYS A 173 28.87 17.88 -3.12
CA LYS A 173 28.25 16.75 -2.41
C LYS A 173 26.79 16.99 -2.06
N ARG A 174 26.18 18.08 -2.56
CA ARG A 174 24.77 18.40 -2.32
C ARG A 174 24.09 18.79 -3.63
N LEU A 175 22.83 18.38 -3.75
CA LEU A 175 21.99 18.68 -4.89
C LEU A 175 20.69 19.37 -4.47
N ILE A 176 20.02 19.97 -5.43
CA ILE A 176 18.64 20.45 -5.26
C ILE A 176 17.74 19.68 -6.23
N ILE A 177 16.69 19.07 -5.70
CA ILE A 177 15.69 18.37 -6.50
C ILE A 177 14.66 19.37 -7.03
N ARG A 178 14.38 19.31 -8.33
CA ARG A 178 13.34 20.11 -9.00
C ARG A 178 12.35 19.17 -9.67
N ASP A 179 11.08 19.51 -9.52
CA ASP A 179 9.99 18.78 -10.14
C ASP A 179 8.98 19.78 -10.70
N TYR A 180 8.66 19.64 -11.99
CA TYR A 180 7.82 20.56 -12.72
C TYR A 180 6.35 20.16 -12.57
N LYS A 181 5.49 21.17 -12.36
CA LYS A 181 4.05 20.97 -12.20
C LYS A 181 3.27 21.94 -13.08
N PHE A 182 2.62 21.38 -14.10
CA PHE A 182 1.76 22.11 -15.05
C PHE A 182 0.26 22.01 -14.74
N GLY A 183 -0.11 21.62 -13.52
CA GLY A 183 -1.50 21.58 -13.07
C GLY A 183 -2.12 22.97 -12.99
N LYS A 184 -3.46 23.04 -12.90
CA LYS A 184 -4.20 24.33 -12.82
C LYS A 184 -4.07 25.02 -11.46
N THR A 185 -3.83 24.27 -10.39
CA THR A 185 -3.89 24.76 -9.01
C THR A 185 -2.66 24.32 -8.24
N VAL A 186 -1.94 25.30 -7.68
CA VAL A 186 -0.82 25.07 -6.77
C VAL A 186 -1.36 24.46 -5.48
N ARG A 187 -0.80 23.32 -5.07
CA ARG A 187 -1.20 22.65 -3.83
C ARG A 187 -0.21 22.96 -2.70
N PRO A 188 -0.68 23.04 -1.44
CA PRO A 188 0.19 23.30 -0.30
C PRO A 188 1.20 22.16 -0.07
N PRO A 189 2.31 22.44 0.65
CA PRO A 189 3.41 21.48 0.88
C PRO A 189 3.03 20.21 1.65
N SER A 190 1.89 20.14 2.33
CA SER A 190 1.48 18.94 3.09
C SER A 190 0.89 17.83 2.21
N HIS A 191 0.90 18.01 0.89
CA HIS A 191 0.22 17.13 -0.07
C HIS A 191 1.14 16.02 -0.63
N HIS A 192 0.56 15.07 -1.39
CA HIS A 192 1.21 13.97 -2.12
C HIS A 192 2.53 14.31 -2.84
N TYR A 193 2.70 15.57 -3.29
CA TYR A 193 3.90 16.03 -3.97
C TYR A 193 5.13 16.07 -3.05
N SER A 194 4.97 16.42 -1.76
CA SER A 194 6.10 16.40 -0.83
C SER A 194 6.53 14.99 -0.46
N SER A 195 5.60 14.02 -0.40
CA SER A 195 5.97 12.62 -0.24
C SER A 195 6.79 12.12 -1.44
N GLN A 196 6.43 12.52 -2.68
CA GLN A 196 7.23 12.22 -3.87
C GLN A 196 8.65 12.79 -3.75
N MET A 197 8.80 14.06 -3.35
CA MET A 197 10.10 14.70 -3.17
C MET A 197 10.99 14.00 -2.14
N ARG A 198 10.41 13.51 -1.03
CA ARG A 198 11.15 12.76 0.00
C ARG A 198 11.60 11.38 -0.49
N LEU A 199 10.79 10.72 -1.31
CA LEU A 199 11.18 9.45 -1.92
C LEU A 199 12.32 9.66 -2.94
N TYR A 200 12.28 10.74 -3.71
CA TYR A 200 13.39 11.11 -4.60
C TYR A 200 14.66 11.47 -3.83
N HIS A 201 14.53 12.20 -2.71
CA HIS A 201 15.66 12.48 -1.82
C HIS A 201 16.32 11.17 -1.34
N ASP A 202 15.54 10.24 -0.77
CA ASP A 202 16.07 8.95 -0.29
C ASP A 202 16.68 8.12 -1.43
N ALA A 203 16.01 8.09 -2.59
CA ALA A 203 16.48 7.36 -3.76
C ALA A 203 17.82 7.91 -4.27
N ILE A 204 17.98 9.23 -4.35
CA ILE A 204 19.23 9.90 -4.75
C ILE A 204 20.33 9.62 -3.71
N GLU A 205 20.02 9.72 -2.43
CA GLU A 205 20.99 9.47 -1.35
C GLU A 205 21.53 8.05 -1.40
N VAL A 206 20.65 7.05 -1.56
CA VAL A 206 21.07 5.64 -1.69
C VAL A 206 21.84 5.38 -2.99
N THR A 207 21.45 6.01 -4.11
CA THR A 207 22.03 5.74 -5.43
C THR A 207 23.38 6.43 -5.62
N LEU A 208 23.49 7.69 -5.21
CA LEU A 208 24.63 8.56 -5.50
C LEU A 208 25.52 8.83 -4.28
N GLY A 209 25.07 8.48 -3.06
CA GLY A 209 25.76 8.86 -1.82
C GLY A 209 25.76 10.37 -1.56
N ILE A 210 24.83 11.10 -2.21
CA ILE A 210 24.70 12.55 -2.17
C ILE A 210 23.33 12.89 -1.56
N SER A 211 23.29 13.75 -0.54
CA SER A 211 22.01 14.24 -0.01
C SER A 211 21.52 15.45 -0.79
N ALA A 212 20.22 15.52 -1.09
CA ALA A 212 19.64 16.78 -1.53
C ALA A 212 19.47 17.74 -0.34
N GLU A 213 19.91 18.99 -0.50
CA GLU A 213 19.70 20.06 0.49
C GLU A 213 18.25 20.53 0.50
N GLN A 214 17.66 20.59 -0.69
CA GLN A 214 16.32 21.11 -0.92
C GLN A 214 15.62 20.26 -1.99
N ALA A 215 14.30 20.23 -1.91
CA ALA A 215 13.45 19.74 -2.98
C ALA A 215 12.32 20.74 -3.23
N THR A 216 12.13 21.13 -4.48
CA THR A 216 11.18 22.18 -4.84
C THR A 216 10.33 21.79 -6.02
N LEU A 217 9.04 22.04 -5.90
CA LEU A 217 8.07 21.95 -6.98
C LEU A 217 8.02 23.31 -7.69
N LEU A 218 8.33 23.33 -8.97
CA LEU A 218 8.23 24.49 -9.83
C LEU A 218 6.85 24.47 -10.51
N TRP A 219 6.11 25.57 -10.41
CA TRP A 219 4.80 25.74 -11.05
C TRP A 219 4.85 26.87 -12.08
N PRO A 220 5.45 26.63 -13.28
CA PRO A 220 5.64 27.65 -14.31
C PRO A 220 4.36 28.40 -14.68
N ARG A 221 3.24 27.67 -14.84
CA ARG A 221 1.93 28.25 -15.20
C ARG A 221 1.42 29.28 -14.20
N GLN A 222 1.84 29.20 -12.93
CA GLN A 222 1.37 30.09 -11.87
C GLN A 222 2.47 31.01 -11.33
N GLY A 223 3.71 30.93 -11.83
CA GLY A 223 4.82 31.69 -11.28
C GLY A 223 5.05 31.40 -9.79
N LYS A 224 4.90 30.13 -9.36
CA LYS A 224 5.09 29.72 -7.96
C LYS A 224 6.17 28.67 -7.79
N VAL A 225 6.91 28.78 -6.69
CA VAL A 225 7.84 27.76 -6.20
C VAL A 225 7.32 27.26 -4.85
N VAL A 226 7.24 25.95 -4.69
CA VAL A 226 6.82 25.31 -3.43
C VAL A 226 7.94 24.42 -2.93
N ARG A 227 8.49 24.73 -1.76
CA ARG A 227 9.51 23.90 -1.11
C ARG A 227 8.85 22.72 -0.39
N ALA A 228 9.37 21.52 -0.60
CA ALA A 228 8.98 20.34 0.15
C ALA A 228 9.70 20.33 1.51
N ASP A 229 8.98 19.87 2.54
CA ASP A 229 9.57 19.65 3.87
C ASP A 229 10.39 18.36 3.85
N LEU A 230 11.71 18.50 3.96
CA LEU A 230 12.69 17.40 4.01
C LEU A 230 13.18 17.10 5.45
N SER A 231 12.45 17.52 6.49
CA SER A 231 12.80 17.19 7.87
C SER A 231 12.87 15.67 8.09
N GLU A 232 13.80 15.22 8.94
CA GLU A 232 14.01 13.80 9.23
C GLU A 232 12.72 13.08 9.67
N ASN A 233 11.90 13.75 10.49
CA ASN A 233 10.63 13.19 10.93
C ASN A 233 9.67 12.96 9.74
N ALA A 234 9.62 13.90 8.80
CA ALA A 234 8.74 13.82 7.66
C ALA A 234 9.23 12.80 6.61
N LYS A 235 10.55 12.72 6.39
CA LYS A 235 11.17 11.65 5.58
C LYS A 235 10.86 10.26 6.15
N ARG A 236 11.12 10.05 7.45
CA ARG A 236 10.83 8.80 8.14
C ARG A 236 9.35 8.41 8.01
N LYS A 237 8.43 9.34 8.25
CA LYS A 237 6.99 9.08 8.11
C LYS A 237 6.62 8.64 6.68
N THR A 238 7.12 9.36 5.67
CA THR A 238 6.89 9.01 4.26
C THR A 238 7.43 7.61 3.92
N LEU A 239 8.63 7.25 4.40
CA LEU A 239 9.22 5.93 4.15
C LEU A 239 8.44 4.79 4.84
N VAL A 240 7.94 5.01 6.06
CA VAL A 240 7.08 4.04 6.75
C VAL A 240 5.77 3.84 6.00
N GLU A 241 5.13 4.93 5.55
CA GLU A 241 3.90 4.86 4.77
C GLU A 241 4.13 4.19 3.41
N PHE A 242 5.23 4.52 2.73
CA PHE A 242 5.59 3.94 1.44
C PHE A 242 5.74 2.41 1.53
N ARG A 243 6.47 1.92 2.55
CA ARG A 243 6.60 0.49 2.82
C ARG A 243 5.27 -0.17 3.12
N ARG A 244 4.45 0.44 3.98
CA ARG A 244 3.13 -0.10 4.32
C ARG A 244 2.24 -0.23 3.10
N GLU A 245 2.16 0.80 2.25
CA GLU A 245 1.31 0.73 1.05
C GLU A 245 1.86 -0.25 0.01
N PHE A 246 3.19 -0.43 -0.10
CA PHE A 246 3.79 -1.48 -0.94
C PHE A 246 3.37 -2.88 -0.48
N ASP A 247 3.55 -3.17 0.82
CA ASP A 247 3.20 -4.46 1.41
C ASP A 247 1.68 -4.72 1.30
N ASN A 248 0.86 -3.72 1.63
CA ASN A 248 -0.59 -3.80 1.50
C ASN A 248 -1.02 -4.09 0.07
N MET A 249 -0.45 -3.38 -0.91
CA MET A 249 -0.77 -3.54 -2.32
C MET A 249 -0.50 -4.97 -2.78
N ASN A 250 0.69 -5.50 -2.48
CA ASN A 250 1.04 -6.87 -2.82
C ASN A 250 0.16 -7.90 -2.09
N ALA A 251 -0.18 -7.68 -0.82
CA ALA A 251 -1.13 -8.55 -0.09
C ALA A 251 -2.55 -8.51 -0.68
N TYR A 252 -3.03 -7.35 -1.15
CA TYR A 252 -4.32 -7.25 -1.84
C TYR A 252 -4.32 -7.98 -3.18
N ALA A 253 -3.20 -7.91 -3.92
CA ALA A 253 -3.03 -8.68 -5.14
C ALA A 253 -3.01 -10.20 -4.84
N ASP A 254 -2.29 -10.64 -3.81
CA ASP A 254 -2.23 -12.06 -3.43
C ASP A 254 -3.57 -12.61 -2.97
N GLY A 255 -4.35 -11.80 -2.24
CA GLY A 255 -5.70 -12.18 -1.78
C GLY A 255 -6.83 -11.90 -2.79
N GLY A 256 -6.52 -11.29 -3.94
CA GLY A 256 -7.49 -10.85 -4.93
C GLY A 256 -8.59 -9.93 -4.38
N ALA A 257 -8.28 -9.12 -3.36
CA ALA A 257 -9.25 -8.35 -2.60
C ALA A 257 -8.76 -6.93 -2.32
N PHE A 258 -9.37 -5.96 -2.98
CA PHE A 258 -8.98 -4.56 -2.94
C PHE A 258 -10.01 -3.73 -2.18
N PRO A 259 -9.65 -3.15 -1.02
CA PRO A 259 -10.57 -2.31 -0.28
C PRO A 259 -10.81 -0.98 -0.98
N THR A 260 -12.05 -0.50 -0.95
CA THR A 260 -12.39 0.85 -1.38
C THR A 260 -12.03 1.87 -0.29
N LYS A 261 -11.55 3.04 -0.70
CA LYS A 261 -11.32 4.21 0.18
C LYS A 261 -12.00 5.42 -0.47
N PRO A 262 -13.30 5.66 -0.20
CA PRO A 262 -14.02 6.73 -0.87
C PRO A 262 -13.54 8.11 -0.44
N SER A 263 -13.42 9.01 -1.40
CA SER A 263 -13.00 10.40 -1.21
C SER A 263 -13.77 11.34 -2.13
N ASN A 264 -13.57 12.65 -2.00
CA ASN A 264 -14.17 13.62 -2.93
C ASN A 264 -13.65 13.46 -4.37
N LEU A 265 -12.60 12.66 -4.61
CA LEU A 265 -12.03 12.41 -5.93
C LEU A 265 -12.71 11.25 -6.68
N CYS A 266 -13.76 10.63 -6.13
CA CYS A 266 -14.40 9.48 -6.77
C CYS A 266 -15.00 9.81 -8.15
N GLY A 267 -15.37 11.06 -8.43
CA GLY A 267 -15.90 11.47 -9.75
C GLY A 267 -14.91 11.36 -10.91
N TRP A 268 -13.60 11.30 -10.63
CA TRP A 268 -12.54 11.11 -11.63
C TRP A 268 -12.02 9.67 -11.69
N CYS A 269 -12.63 8.75 -10.93
CA CYS A 269 -12.24 7.36 -10.91
C CYS A 269 -12.87 6.63 -12.11
N PRO A 270 -12.14 5.78 -12.85
CA PRO A 270 -12.74 4.99 -13.94
C PRO A 270 -13.90 4.10 -13.51
N LEU A 271 -13.98 3.74 -12.22
CA LEU A 271 -15.06 2.96 -11.64
C LEU A 271 -16.20 3.82 -11.03
N ALA A 272 -16.24 5.14 -11.29
CA ALA A 272 -17.17 6.08 -10.66
C ALA A 272 -18.64 5.61 -10.74
N ASN A 273 -19.05 5.07 -11.89
CA ASN A 273 -20.43 4.70 -12.17
C ASN A 273 -20.82 3.33 -11.60
N ILE A 274 -19.86 2.44 -11.32
CA ILE A 274 -20.14 1.06 -10.85
C ILE A 274 -19.71 0.80 -9.40
N CYS A 275 -18.80 1.58 -8.83
CA CYS A 275 -18.30 1.39 -7.47
C CYS A 275 -19.39 1.68 -6.42
N PRO A 276 -19.80 0.70 -5.58
CA PRO A 276 -20.86 0.90 -4.58
C PRO A 276 -20.52 1.94 -3.51
N ALA A 277 -19.22 2.08 -3.20
CA ALA A 277 -18.73 2.99 -2.17
C ALA A 277 -18.44 4.41 -2.68
N ALA A 278 -18.52 4.68 -3.99
CA ALA A 278 -18.01 5.94 -4.55
C ALA A 278 -18.78 7.17 -4.05
N ARG A 279 -18.05 8.21 -3.64
CA ARG A 279 -18.62 9.46 -3.13
C ARG A 279 -18.64 10.54 -4.21
N ILE A 280 -19.78 10.71 -4.87
CA ILE A 280 -19.98 11.68 -5.97
C ILE A 280 -21.08 12.65 -5.55
N THR A 281 -20.70 13.77 -4.94
CA THR A 281 -21.67 14.69 -4.30
C THR A 281 -21.66 16.11 -4.87
N SER A 282 -20.53 16.58 -5.39
CA SER A 282 -20.45 17.93 -5.98
C SER A 282 -20.85 17.93 -7.46
N GLN A 283 -21.42 19.02 -7.98
CA GLN A 283 -21.76 19.16 -9.40
C GLN A 283 -20.57 18.89 -10.33
N ASN A 284 -19.37 19.34 -9.93
CA ASN A 284 -18.14 19.08 -10.69
C ASN A 284 -17.82 17.58 -10.77
N ALA A 285 -17.89 16.87 -9.64
CA ALA A 285 -17.69 15.42 -9.59
C ALA A 285 -18.76 14.64 -10.37
N ILE A 286 -20.02 15.13 -10.38
CA ILE A 286 -21.11 14.55 -11.18
C ILE A 286 -20.80 14.70 -12.67
N GLY A 287 -20.38 15.90 -13.11
CA GLY A 287 -19.98 16.15 -14.50
C GLY A 287 -18.86 15.23 -14.97
N HIS A 288 -17.81 15.08 -14.17
CA HIS A 288 -16.72 14.16 -14.49
C HIS A 288 -17.12 12.69 -14.45
N ALA A 289 -17.98 12.28 -13.52
CA ALA A 289 -18.46 10.90 -13.47
C ALA A 289 -19.29 10.52 -14.71
N ALA A 290 -20.01 11.48 -15.29
CA ALA A 290 -20.76 11.27 -16.53
C ALA A 290 -19.85 11.01 -17.75
N GLU A 291 -18.59 11.45 -17.70
CA GLU A 291 -17.56 11.16 -18.72
C GLU A 291 -16.84 9.83 -18.48
N MET A 292 -17.00 9.22 -17.30
CA MET A 292 -16.40 7.92 -16.99
C MET A 292 -17.21 6.78 -17.62
N PRO A 293 -16.59 5.61 -17.86
CA PRO A 293 -17.27 4.44 -18.41
C PRO A 293 -18.55 4.08 -17.65
N SER A 294 -19.57 3.65 -18.37
CA SER A 294 -20.84 3.20 -17.79
C SER A 294 -20.71 1.85 -17.09
N VAL A 295 -21.77 1.41 -16.41
CA VAL A 295 -21.85 0.07 -15.80
C VAL A 295 -21.73 -1.00 -16.90
N GLU A 296 -22.39 -0.76 -18.03
CA GLU A 296 -22.41 -1.61 -19.21
C GLU A 296 -21.04 -1.73 -19.88
N ASP A 297 -20.32 -0.61 -20.02
CA ASP A 297 -18.99 -0.59 -20.64
C ASP A 297 -17.97 -1.42 -19.84
N LEU A 298 -18.08 -1.40 -18.50
CA LEU A 298 -17.16 -2.07 -17.60
C LEU A 298 -17.51 -3.54 -17.36
N ALA A 299 -18.82 -3.88 -17.35
CA ALA A 299 -19.33 -5.22 -17.10
C ALA A 299 -18.76 -5.93 -15.84
N ILE A 300 -18.45 -5.16 -14.79
CA ILE A 300 -17.97 -5.71 -13.50
C ILE A 300 -19.15 -6.31 -12.71
N GLY A 301 -18.98 -7.50 -12.14
CA GLY A 301 -20.01 -8.16 -11.35
C GLY A 301 -20.34 -7.43 -10.04
N LEU A 302 -21.55 -7.61 -9.51
CA LEU A 302 -21.99 -7.07 -8.22
C LEU A 302 -22.68 -8.18 -7.43
N ASP A 303 -22.27 -8.41 -6.17
CA ASP A 303 -23.09 -9.22 -5.25
C ASP A 303 -24.35 -8.45 -4.81
N ASP A 304 -25.29 -9.13 -4.15
CA ASP A 304 -26.57 -8.52 -3.74
C ASP A 304 -26.37 -7.27 -2.86
N ARG A 305 -25.34 -7.31 -2.01
CA ARG A 305 -24.99 -6.19 -1.13
C ARG A 305 -24.43 -5.01 -1.92
N ALA A 306 -23.47 -5.23 -2.81
CA ALA A 306 -22.87 -4.23 -3.68
C ALA A 306 -23.93 -3.61 -4.60
N HIS A 307 -24.80 -4.44 -5.16
CA HIS A 307 -25.95 -4.00 -5.96
C HIS A 307 -26.85 -3.06 -5.16
N SER A 308 -27.29 -3.48 -3.97
CA SER A 308 -28.15 -2.67 -3.10
C SER A 308 -27.51 -1.33 -2.73
N LEU A 309 -26.20 -1.33 -2.42
CA LEU A 309 -25.43 -0.12 -2.11
C LEU A 309 -25.32 0.82 -3.32
N LEU A 310 -25.06 0.26 -4.51
CA LEU A 310 -24.97 1.02 -5.76
C LEU A 310 -26.31 1.66 -6.10
N VAL A 311 -27.41 0.90 -6.11
CA VAL A 311 -28.75 1.40 -6.41
C VAL A 311 -29.13 2.53 -5.46
N GLY A 312 -29.01 2.29 -4.15
CA GLY A 312 -29.34 3.32 -3.16
C GLY A 312 -28.47 4.58 -3.29
N ARG A 313 -27.21 4.45 -3.77
CA ARG A 313 -26.37 5.60 -4.10
C ARG A 313 -26.91 6.36 -5.30
N LEU A 314 -27.16 5.68 -6.41
CA LEU A 314 -27.64 6.29 -7.66
C LEU A 314 -28.94 7.05 -7.44
N GLU A 315 -29.90 6.45 -6.72
CA GLU A 315 -31.17 7.07 -6.34
C GLU A 315 -30.98 8.37 -5.54
N ARG A 316 -30.10 8.37 -4.52
CA ARG A 316 -29.80 9.58 -3.73
C ARG A 316 -29.17 10.70 -4.56
N THR A 317 -28.44 10.34 -5.62
CA THR A 317 -27.78 11.31 -6.51
C THR A 317 -28.62 11.69 -7.74
N GLY A 318 -29.84 11.16 -7.87
CA GLY A 318 -30.70 11.40 -9.02
C GLY A 318 -30.16 10.83 -10.34
N GLN A 319 -29.25 9.85 -10.27
CA GLN A 319 -28.70 9.16 -11.43
C GLN A 319 -29.62 8.00 -11.82
N ALA A 320 -29.82 7.77 -13.13
CA ALA A 320 -30.62 6.66 -13.62
C ALA A 320 -29.98 5.33 -13.18
N VAL A 321 -30.79 4.42 -12.63
CA VAL A 321 -30.36 3.06 -12.29
C VAL A 321 -30.33 2.23 -13.57
N PRO A 322 -29.15 1.79 -14.06
CA PRO A 322 -29.08 1.07 -15.32
C PRO A 322 -29.77 -0.30 -15.24
N VAL A 323 -30.43 -0.73 -16.33
CA VAL A 323 -31.08 -2.05 -16.42
C VAL A 323 -30.03 -3.17 -16.30
N ALA A 324 -28.79 -2.93 -16.73
CA ALA A 324 -27.68 -3.87 -16.54
C ALA A 324 -27.31 -4.03 -15.05
N ALA A 325 -27.44 -2.99 -14.22
CA ALA A 325 -27.27 -3.15 -12.77
C ALA A 325 -28.32 -4.12 -12.21
N ARG A 326 -29.56 -4.13 -12.74
CA ARG A 326 -30.64 -5.06 -12.36
C ARG A 326 -30.46 -6.49 -12.89
N THR A 327 -29.59 -6.70 -13.88
CA THR A 327 -29.34 -8.00 -14.54
C THR A 327 -27.90 -8.49 -14.39
N ALA A 328 -27.02 -7.75 -13.70
CA ALA A 328 -25.67 -8.16 -13.32
C ALA A 328 -25.65 -9.26 -12.23
N THR A 329 -26.78 -9.93 -12.03
CA THR A 329 -26.89 -11.18 -11.33
C THR A 329 -26.48 -12.30 -12.28
N LEU A 330 -25.37 -12.96 -11.94
CA LEU A 330 -24.84 -14.22 -12.48
C LEU A 330 -24.03 -14.18 -13.78
N ARG A 331 -22.70 -14.22 -13.60
CA ARG A 331 -21.82 -15.31 -14.09
C ARG A 331 -20.53 -15.31 -13.27
N MET A 332 -20.65 -15.57 -11.97
CA MET A 332 -19.54 -16.24 -11.34
C MET A 332 -19.66 -17.71 -11.74
N ASN A 333 -18.64 -18.25 -12.42
CA ASN A 333 -18.29 -19.65 -12.14
C ASN A 333 -17.74 -19.65 -10.71
N ILE A 334 -18.63 -19.47 -9.74
CA ILE A 334 -18.46 -20.03 -8.41
C ILE A 334 -18.53 -21.53 -8.68
N PRO A 335 -17.51 -22.32 -8.34
CA PRO A 335 -17.78 -23.69 -7.96
C PRO A 335 -18.84 -23.61 -6.87
N THR A 336 -20.09 -23.93 -7.20
CA THR A 336 -21.18 -24.15 -6.24
C THR A 336 -20.99 -25.48 -5.49
N GLU A 337 -19.76 -25.96 -5.43
CA GLU A 337 -19.27 -26.89 -4.43
C GLU A 337 -18.06 -26.25 -3.75
N HIS A 338 -18.34 -25.49 -2.72
CA HIS A 338 -17.83 -25.80 -1.40
C HIS A 338 -18.76 -25.14 -0.38
N THR A 339 -19.97 -25.70 -0.23
CA THR A 339 -20.51 -25.90 1.10
C THR A 339 -19.48 -26.73 1.86
N VAL A 340 -18.49 -26.05 2.44
CA VAL A 340 -17.62 -26.63 3.45
C VAL A 340 -18.33 -26.37 4.77
N GLU A 341 -19.22 -27.28 5.10
CA GLU A 341 -19.03 -28.00 6.36
C GLU A 341 -17.66 -28.73 6.32
N PRO A 342 -17.02 -28.94 7.48
CA PRO A 342 -15.63 -28.62 7.80
C PRO A 342 -14.52 -29.13 6.85
N SER A 343 -13.44 -28.33 6.78
CA SER A 343 -12.05 -28.67 6.41
C SER A 343 -11.72 -29.25 5.03
N LYS A 344 -10.97 -28.51 4.19
CA LYS A 344 -9.88 -29.02 3.34
C LYS A 344 -8.75 -27.99 3.22
N GLU A 345 -7.53 -28.45 3.46
CA GLU A 345 -6.28 -27.70 3.69
C GLU A 345 -5.85 -26.81 2.49
N PRO A 346 -5.20 -25.66 2.73
CA PRO A 346 -4.61 -24.86 1.65
C PRO A 346 -3.35 -25.54 1.11
N ALA A 347 -3.23 -25.62 -0.21
CA ALA A 347 -2.00 -26.04 -0.88
C ALA A 347 -0.84 -25.13 -0.47
N MET A 348 0.24 -25.71 0.05
CA MET A 348 1.44 -24.95 0.43
C MET A 348 2.08 -24.31 -0.81
N SER A 349 2.11 -22.97 -0.83
CA SER A 349 2.87 -22.19 -1.80
C SER A 349 4.32 -22.07 -1.36
N ASN A 350 5.27 -22.38 -2.25
CA ASN A 350 6.72 -22.26 -2.03
C ASN A 350 7.24 -20.81 -2.18
N ALA A 351 6.36 -19.80 -2.23
CA ALA A 351 6.76 -18.41 -2.38
C ALA A 351 7.16 -17.78 -1.01
N PRO A 352 8.33 -17.12 -0.89
CA PRO A 352 8.72 -16.45 0.35
C PRO A 352 7.76 -15.31 0.71
N VAL A 353 7.14 -15.38 1.88
CA VAL A 353 6.21 -14.36 2.40
C VAL A 353 7.00 -13.27 3.15
N PRO A 354 6.87 -11.97 2.83
CA PRO A 354 7.62 -10.92 3.52
C PRO A 354 7.15 -10.74 4.97
N PHE A 355 8.11 -10.59 5.89
CA PHE A 355 7.87 -10.48 7.33
C PHE A 355 7.26 -9.11 7.72
N PRO A 356 6.14 -9.01 8.47
CA PRO A 356 5.41 -7.75 8.69
C PRO A 356 6.09 -6.75 9.64
N ALA A 357 5.71 -5.45 9.58
CA ALA A 357 6.23 -4.37 10.43
C ALA A 357 5.95 -4.54 11.94
N ASN A 358 4.84 -5.20 12.32
CA ASN A 358 4.61 -5.69 13.69
C ASN A 358 5.02 -7.17 13.77
N LYS A 359 6.27 -7.46 13.40
CA LYS A 359 6.81 -8.83 13.29
C LYS A 359 6.54 -9.65 14.55
N TRP A 360 6.57 -9.01 15.71
CA TRP A 360 6.34 -9.65 17.00
C TRP A 360 4.87 -10.02 17.20
N ALA A 361 3.93 -9.13 16.86
CA ALA A 361 2.50 -9.43 16.91
C ALA A 361 2.10 -10.53 15.93
N ALA A 362 2.61 -10.45 14.69
CA ALA A 362 2.33 -11.45 13.66
C ALA A 362 2.94 -12.82 14.02
N LYS A 363 4.18 -12.83 14.54
CA LYS A 363 4.85 -14.05 15.01
C LYS A 363 4.17 -14.65 16.23
N ALA A 364 3.72 -13.83 17.18
CA ALA A 364 2.96 -14.26 18.35
C ALA A 364 1.60 -14.86 17.92
N ALA A 365 0.83 -14.17 17.08
CA ALA A 365 -0.46 -14.64 16.59
C ALA A 365 -0.34 -15.95 15.78
N LEU A 366 0.67 -16.04 14.90
CA LEU A 366 0.94 -17.27 14.15
C LEU A 366 1.31 -18.43 15.09
N ARG A 367 2.17 -18.19 16.07
CA ARG A 367 2.57 -19.20 17.06
C ARG A 367 1.40 -19.68 17.93
N VAL A 368 0.50 -18.79 18.32
CA VAL A 368 -0.71 -19.17 19.07
C VAL A 368 -1.63 -20.05 18.20
N ALA A 369 -1.82 -19.69 16.93
CA ALA A 369 -2.63 -20.48 16.00
C ALA A 369 -1.99 -21.87 15.73
N ASP A 370 -0.68 -21.90 15.49
CA ASP A 370 0.09 -23.15 15.31
C ASP A 370 0.00 -24.04 16.56
N ALA A 371 0.22 -23.46 17.74
CA ALA A 371 0.15 -24.22 18.98
C ALA A 371 -1.25 -24.78 19.24
N ALA A 372 -2.31 -24.02 18.92
CA ALA A 372 -3.67 -24.54 19.00
C ALA A 372 -3.88 -25.73 18.05
N ALA A 373 -3.47 -25.61 16.79
CA ALA A 373 -3.60 -26.68 15.80
C ALA A 373 -2.79 -27.94 16.19
N VAL A 374 -1.54 -27.76 16.61
CA VAL A 374 -0.67 -28.86 17.06
C VAL A 374 -1.22 -29.51 18.32
N HIS A 375 -1.72 -28.74 19.28
CA HIS A 375 -2.27 -29.30 20.52
C HIS A 375 -3.55 -30.10 20.27
N LEU A 376 -4.45 -29.60 19.41
CA LEU A 376 -5.63 -30.33 18.95
C LEU A 376 -5.22 -31.64 18.26
N SER A 377 -4.20 -31.59 17.41
CA SER A 377 -3.67 -32.76 16.70
C SER A 377 -3.10 -33.83 17.65
N ILE A 378 -2.22 -33.44 18.58
CA ILE A 378 -1.61 -34.35 19.56
C ILE A 378 -2.68 -35.06 20.39
N HIS A 379 -3.75 -34.35 20.74
CA HIS A 379 -4.84 -34.87 21.57
C HIS A 379 -6.04 -35.39 20.78
N GLN A 380 -5.86 -35.66 19.48
CA GLN A 380 -6.85 -36.29 18.60
C GLN A 380 -8.21 -35.58 18.60
N GLN A 381 -8.18 -34.25 18.69
CA GLN A 381 -9.39 -33.42 18.61
C GLN A 381 -9.67 -33.03 17.15
N PRO A 382 -10.93 -32.66 16.83
CA PRO A 382 -11.24 -32.12 15.50
C PRO A 382 -10.37 -30.90 15.19
N ILE A 383 -9.80 -30.86 13.99
CA ILE A 383 -8.96 -29.75 13.50
C ILE A 383 -9.70 -29.07 12.35
N ASP A 384 -10.43 -28.02 12.70
CA ASP A 384 -11.14 -27.17 11.75
C ASP A 384 -11.01 -25.70 12.18
N ARG A 385 -11.47 -24.79 11.32
CA ARG A 385 -11.33 -23.35 11.57
C ARG A 385 -11.99 -22.92 12.88
N GLY A 386 -13.09 -23.54 13.27
CA GLY A 386 -13.82 -23.26 14.50
C GLY A 386 -13.06 -23.73 15.73
N THR A 387 -12.62 -24.99 15.75
CA THR A 387 -11.87 -25.58 16.88
C THR A 387 -10.50 -24.94 17.07
N VAL A 388 -9.76 -24.69 15.98
CA VAL A 388 -8.49 -23.96 16.02
C VAL A 388 -8.70 -22.53 16.50
N SER A 389 -9.70 -21.82 15.96
CA SER A 389 -9.99 -20.44 16.40
C SER A 389 -10.45 -20.38 17.86
N ALA A 390 -11.18 -21.37 18.36
CA ALA A 390 -11.66 -21.40 19.74
C ALA A 390 -10.50 -21.59 20.71
N LEU A 391 -9.65 -22.61 20.49
CA LEU A 391 -8.48 -22.86 21.33
C LEU A 391 -7.45 -21.73 21.20
N ALA A 392 -7.23 -21.19 20.00
CA ALA A 392 -6.32 -20.06 19.79
C ALA A 392 -6.77 -18.80 20.57
N ARG A 393 -8.08 -18.54 20.69
CA ARG A 393 -8.59 -17.43 21.51
C ARG A 393 -8.35 -17.66 23.01
N VAL A 394 -8.53 -18.89 23.49
CA VAL A 394 -8.23 -19.24 24.89
C VAL A 394 -6.74 -19.08 25.18
N LEU A 395 -5.88 -19.59 24.30
CA LEU A 395 -4.42 -19.45 24.43
C LEU A 395 -3.98 -17.98 24.33
N ALA A 396 -4.55 -17.19 23.41
CA ALA A 396 -4.28 -15.76 23.32
C ALA A 396 -4.68 -15.02 24.61
N SER A 397 -5.79 -15.40 25.23
CA SER A 397 -6.22 -14.86 26.53
C SER A 397 -5.27 -15.27 27.67
N VAL A 398 -4.77 -16.51 27.66
CA VAL A 398 -3.75 -16.98 28.62
C VAL A 398 -2.44 -16.20 28.44
N VAL A 399 -1.99 -15.97 27.20
CA VAL A 399 -0.81 -15.14 26.88
C VAL A 399 -0.97 -13.72 27.41
N GLU A 400 -2.10 -13.09 27.11
CA GLU A 400 -2.38 -11.73 27.56
C GLU A 400 -2.41 -11.63 29.09
N ARG A 401 -3.11 -12.53 29.78
CA ARG A 401 -3.19 -12.53 31.26
C ARG A 401 -1.82 -12.78 31.89
N SER A 402 -1.08 -13.78 31.40
CA SER A 402 0.24 -14.12 31.95
C SER A 402 1.23 -12.96 31.79
N ALA A 403 1.21 -12.29 30.64
CA ALA A 403 2.10 -11.16 30.38
C ALA A 403 1.73 -9.92 31.23
N ARG A 404 0.43 -9.62 31.39
CA ARG A 404 -0.03 -8.51 32.24
C ARG A 404 0.35 -8.69 33.71
N GLU A 405 0.36 -9.92 34.19
CA GLU A 405 0.69 -10.25 35.58
C GLU A 405 2.20 -10.38 35.82
N ALA A 406 2.96 -10.87 34.83
CA ALA A 406 4.41 -11.04 34.95
C ALA A 406 5.23 -9.76 34.76
N PHE A 407 4.73 -8.76 34.02
CA PHE A 407 5.48 -7.55 33.67
C PHE A 407 4.92 -6.28 34.30
N VAL A 408 5.79 -5.46 34.91
CA VAL A 408 5.42 -4.14 35.44
C VAL A 408 5.19 -3.16 34.29
N GLY A 409 3.98 -2.60 34.16
CA GLY A 409 3.62 -1.62 33.12
C GLY A 409 2.57 -2.06 32.09
N GLY A 410 2.07 -3.30 32.18
CA GLY A 410 1.00 -3.82 31.32
C GLY A 410 1.49 -4.60 30.08
N PHE A 411 0.57 -4.93 29.17
CA PHE A 411 0.83 -5.78 28.00
C PHE A 411 0.36 -5.13 26.69
N ASP A 412 1.19 -5.23 25.65
CA ASP A 412 0.93 -4.77 24.28
C ASP A 412 1.41 -5.82 23.27
N TRP A 413 0.49 -6.26 22.40
CA TRP A 413 0.73 -7.25 21.35
C TRP A 413 1.79 -6.83 20.32
N THR A 414 2.11 -5.53 20.23
CA THR A 414 3.03 -4.98 19.22
C THR A 414 4.51 -5.05 19.60
N PHE A 415 4.83 -5.47 20.82
CA PHE A 415 6.20 -5.55 21.35
C PHE A 415 6.72 -6.99 21.45
N ASP A 416 8.04 -7.13 21.66
CA ASP A 416 8.73 -8.43 21.79
C ASP A 416 8.18 -9.28 22.96
N SER A 417 7.69 -8.63 24.01
CA SER A 417 7.03 -9.28 25.15
C SER A 417 5.89 -10.23 24.74
N ALA A 418 5.18 -9.93 23.63
CA ALA A 418 4.16 -10.82 23.09
C ALA A 418 4.73 -12.12 22.52
N THR A 419 5.91 -12.09 21.91
CA THR A 419 6.59 -13.28 21.39
C THR A 419 7.16 -14.13 22.52
N GLU A 420 7.70 -13.50 23.56
CA GLU A 420 8.25 -14.18 24.74
C GLU A 420 7.15 -14.86 25.57
N ALA A 421 6.10 -14.12 25.93
CA ALA A 421 4.94 -14.67 26.65
C ALA A 421 4.28 -15.82 25.88
N THR A 422 4.13 -15.67 24.55
CA THR A 422 3.62 -16.76 23.69
C THR A 422 4.53 -18.00 23.74
N THR A 423 5.85 -17.83 23.75
CA THR A 423 6.79 -18.95 23.82
C THR A 423 6.66 -19.72 25.13
N ILE A 424 6.55 -19.00 26.25
CA ILE A 424 6.39 -19.62 27.57
C ILE A 424 5.06 -20.34 27.69
N VAL A 425 3.94 -19.73 27.27
CA VAL A 425 2.61 -20.37 27.31
C VAL A 425 2.61 -21.66 26.48
N ILE A 426 3.20 -21.66 25.29
CA ILE A 426 3.30 -22.86 24.43
C ILE A 426 4.17 -23.94 25.09
N SER A 427 5.25 -23.57 25.77
CA SER A 427 6.07 -24.53 26.53
C SER A 427 5.28 -25.15 27.69
N THR A 428 4.52 -24.35 28.43
CA THR A 428 3.70 -24.82 29.56
C THR A 428 2.55 -25.70 29.10
N LEU A 429 1.95 -25.39 27.96
CA LEU A 429 0.87 -26.16 27.34
C LEU A 429 1.26 -27.63 27.09
N ARG A 430 2.51 -27.88 26.69
CA ARG A 430 3.01 -29.25 26.41
C ARG A 430 2.94 -30.18 27.61
N GLY A 431 3.11 -29.65 28.82
CA GLY A 431 3.01 -30.41 30.07
C GLY A 431 1.62 -30.37 30.70
N ASN A 432 0.72 -29.51 30.21
CA ASN A 432 -0.57 -29.24 30.84
C ASN A 432 -1.67 -29.30 29.77
N PRO A 433 -2.03 -30.51 29.32
CA PRO A 433 -2.95 -30.69 28.21
C PRO A 433 -4.33 -30.12 28.52
N ALA A 434 -5.04 -29.70 27.48
CA ALA A 434 -6.34 -29.08 27.66
C ALA A 434 -7.37 -30.13 28.08
N PRO A 435 -8.37 -29.78 28.90
CA PRO A 435 -9.33 -30.73 29.47
C PRO A 435 -10.43 -31.06 28.45
N PHE A 436 -10.03 -31.63 27.32
CA PHE A 436 -10.93 -32.00 26.24
C PHE A 436 -12.02 -32.94 26.74
N GLY A 437 -13.26 -32.73 26.26
CA GLY A 437 -14.44 -33.48 26.71
C GLY A 437 -15.01 -33.05 28.07
N GLN A 438 -14.37 -32.12 28.79
CA GLN A 438 -14.86 -31.61 30.07
C GLN A 438 -15.64 -30.29 29.91
N GLY A 439 -16.45 -29.94 30.91
CA GLY A 439 -17.28 -28.74 30.92
C GLY A 439 -16.51 -27.43 31.12
N THR A 440 -17.19 -26.30 30.96
CA THR A 440 -16.61 -24.95 31.02
C THR A 440 -15.85 -24.66 32.32
N THR A 441 -16.28 -25.21 33.45
CA THR A 441 -15.59 -25.07 34.74
C THR A 441 -14.18 -25.67 34.70
N ALA A 442 -14.01 -26.85 34.10
CA ALA A 442 -12.70 -27.48 33.95
C ALA A 442 -11.80 -26.71 32.99
N TRP A 443 -12.35 -26.17 31.90
CA TRP A 443 -11.63 -25.30 30.96
C TRP A 443 -11.18 -23.99 31.60
N THR A 444 -12.01 -23.42 32.46
CA THR A 444 -11.69 -22.18 33.20
C THR A 444 -10.57 -22.45 34.21
N ALA A 445 -10.71 -23.50 35.02
CA ALA A 445 -9.71 -23.90 36.00
C ALA A 445 -8.37 -24.27 35.33
N TRP A 446 -8.41 -24.98 34.20
CA TRP A 446 -7.22 -25.28 33.41
C TRP A 446 -6.55 -24.02 32.84
N ALA A 447 -7.32 -23.09 32.27
CA ALA A 447 -6.76 -21.86 31.71
C ALA A 447 -6.15 -20.97 32.81
N GLU A 448 -6.74 -20.93 34.00
CA GLU A 448 -6.17 -20.26 35.18
C GLU A 448 -4.88 -20.94 35.65
N HIS A 449 -4.89 -22.27 35.75
CA HIS A 449 -3.71 -23.05 36.11
C HIS A 449 -2.57 -22.84 35.10
N LEU A 450 -2.87 -22.89 33.80
CA LEU A 450 -1.91 -22.65 32.73
C LEU A 450 -1.35 -21.23 32.76
N THR A 451 -2.17 -20.22 33.09
CA THR A 451 -1.74 -18.84 33.32
C THR A 451 -0.77 -18.78 34.50
N ALA A 452 -1.13 -19.33 35.67
CA ALA A 452 -0.30 -19.29 36.87
C ALA A 452 1.10 -19.91 36.65
N LEU A 453 1.15 -21.09 36.02
CA LEU A 453 2.42 -21.75 35.68
C LEU A 453 3.25 -20.94 34.67
N SER A 454 2.59 -20.24 33.74
CA SER A 454 3.27 -19.41 32.75
C SER A 454 3.82 -18.11 33.35
N VAL A 455 3.12 -17.52 34.30
CA VAL A 455 3.60 -16.37 35.09
C VAL A 455 4.83 -16.75 35.90
N LEU A 456 4.80 -17.88 36.62
CA LEU A 456 5.95 -18.37 37.39
C LEU A 456 7.20 -18.57 36.52
N LYS A 457 7.05 -19.14 35.32
CA LYS A 457 8.14 -19.30 34.36
C LYS A 457 8.65 -17.96 33.83
N LEU A 458 7.77 -17.02 33.48
CA LEU A 458 8.15 -15.70 33.00
C LEU A 458 8.94 -14.91 34.05
N GLN A 459 8.47 -14.92 35.30
CA GLN A 459 9.13 -14.24 36.42
C GLN A 459 10.48 -14.88 36.79
N SER A 460 10.60 -16.21 36.70
CA SER A 460 11.88 -16.90 36.94
C SER A 460 12.94 -16.56 35.89
N GLY A 461 12.53 -16.31 34.64
CA GLY A 461 13.42 -15.79 33.60
C GLY A 461 13.96 -14.40 33.93
N VAL A 462 13.13 -13.53 34.52
CA VAL A 462 13.52 -12.19 34.98
C VAL A 462 14.54 -12.27 36.14
N TYR A 463 14.39 -13.23 37.06
CA TYR A 463 15.36 -13.46 38.14
C TYR A 463 16.78 -13.73 37.62
N VAL A 464 16.91 -14.58 36.59
CA VAL A 464 18.21 -14.92 35.98
C VAL A 464 18.82 -13.76 35.19
N MET A 465 17.98 -12.93 34.55
CA MET A 465 18.48 -11.71 33.90
C MET A 465 19.04 -10.69 34.90
N ASN A 466 18.53 -10.68 36.14
CA ASN A 466 18.98 -9.75 37.17
C ASN A 466 20.19 -10.26 37.98
N GLU A 467 20.26 -11.56 38.27
CA GLU A 467 21.35 -12.19 39.05
C GLU A 467 22.55 -12.63 38.19
N GLY A 468 22.41 -12.63 36.86
CA GLY A 468 23.41 -13.12 35.92
C GLY A 468 23.48 -14.66 35.87
N ASN A 469 24.37 -15.19 35.03
CA ASN A 469 24.51 -16.63 34.78
C ASN A 469 25.29 -17.37 35.90
N THR A 470 24.75 -17.35 37.11
CA THR A 470 25.33 -18.02 38.29
C THR A 470 24.79 -19.44 38.46
N GLU A 471 25.53 -20.33 39.13
CA GLU A 471 25.03 -21.67 39.48
C GLU A 471 23.72 -21.60 40.30
N GLY A 472 23.57 -20.60 41.16
CA GLY A 472 22.34 -20.35 41.92
C GLY A 472 21.14 -19.99 41.03
N ALA A 473 21.34 -19.13 40.03
CA ALA A 473 20.30 -18.77 39.07
C ALA A 473 19.86 -19.98 38.22
N ILE A 474 20.82 -20.84 37.83
CA ILE A 474 20.54 -22.08 37.10
C ILE A 474 19.78 -23.08 37.99
N ALA A 475 20.18 -23.25 39.25
CA ALA A 475 19.47 -24.11 40.20
C ALA A 475 18.04 -23.63 40.47
N HIS A 476 17.82 -22.31 40.58
CA HIS A 476 16.50 -21.72 40.71
C HIS A 476 15.62 -22.00 39.47
N LEU A 477 16.16 -21.80 38.26
CA LEU A 477 15.46 -22.14 37.01
C LEU A 477 15.09 -23.62 36.94
N ALA A 478 15.99 -24.51 37.34
CA ALA A 478 15.74 -25.95 37.36
C ALA A 478 14.62 -26.30 38.34
N SER A 479 14.64 -25.74 39.56
CA SER A 479 13.60 -25.93 40.57
C SER A 479 12.23 -25.45 40.07
N THR A 480 12.15 -24.25 39.50
CA THR A 480 10.88 -23.74 38.95
C THR A 480 10.42 -24.57 37.75
N THR A 481 11.34 -25.06 36.91
CA THR A 481 10.98 -25.91 35.77
C THR A 481 10.44 -27.26 36.20
N VAL A 482 10.97 -27.86 37.28
CA VAL A 482 10.45 -29.11 37.84
C VAL A 482 9.07 -28.91 38.46
N ALA A 483 8.85 -27.80 39.18
CA ALA A 483 7.57 -27.50 39.83
C ALA A 483 6.37 -27.33 38.87
N VAL A 484 6.64 -27.09 37.59
CA VAL A 484 5.63 -26.83 36.55
C VAL A 484 5.48 -27.98 35.54
N LEU A 485 6.14 -29.13 35.79
CA LEU A 485 5.97 -30.36 35.00
C LEU A 485 4.79 -31.21 35.51
N PRO A 486 4.08 -31.92 34.62
CA PRO A 486 3.02 -32.84 35.02
C PRO A 486 3.58 -33.97 35.91
N GLY A 487 2.92 -34.24 37.04
CA GLY A 487 3.29 -35.29 37.98
C GLY A 487 4.28 -34.87 39.08
N ALA A 488 4.74 -33.62 39.12
CA ALA A 488 5.66 -33.16 40.18
C ALA A 488 5.04 -33.18 41.60
N ALA A 489 3.71 -33.21 41.71
CA ALA A 489 3.00 -33.39 42.97
C ALA A 489 2.97 -34.86 43.46
N GLU A 490 3.30 -35.84 42.62
CA GLU A 490 3.35 -37.26 42.99
C GLU A 490 4.78 -37.73 43.35
N ALA A 491 5.79 -36.89 43.12
CA ALA A 491 7.20 -37.17 43.39
C ALA A 491 7.81 -36.32 44.51
N ALA A 492 6.98 -35.60 45.28
CA ALA A 492 7.37 -34.79 46.43
C ALA A 492 6.92 -35.42 47.75
#